data_AF-A0A2E5JLF7-F1
#
_entry.id   AF-A0A2E5JLF7-F1
#
_cell.length_a   1.000
_cell.length_b   1.000
_cell.length_c   1.000
_cell.angle_alpha   90.00
_cell.angle_beta   90.00
_cell.angle_gamma   90.00
#
_symmetry.space_group_name_H-M   'P 1'
#
loop_
_entity.id
_entity.type
_entity.pdbx_description
1 polymer ?
#
loop_
_entity_poly.entity_id
_entity_poly.type
_entity_poly.pdbx_seq_one_letter_code
_entity_poly.pdbx_strand_id
1 'polypeptide(L)'
;MNRLTITGYVGRDPEIRETKSGGKVANFSVATTDKWKDKKTGERKEKTEWHRCVCFSDGLIGVIERYVRKGSHVLVEGQVQTRKWTDKDQQERYTTEVVMSGYVSTLELLSSKAEDSAATPSTPSAPDFDDAIPF
;
A
#
# COMPACT_ATOMS: atom_id res chain seq x y z
N MET A 1 0.53 -24.14 10.48
CA MET A 1 0.43 -23.40 9.22
C MET A 1 0.94 -21.97 9.45
N ASN A 2 1.84 -21.46 8.61
CA ASN A 2 2.33 -20.07 8.67
C ASN A 2 1.81 -19.30 7.46
N ARG A 3 0.92 -18.33 7.69
CA ARG A 3 0.29 -17.48 6.68
C ARG A 3 -0.06 -16.14 7.33
N LEU A 4 0.31 -15.05 6.70
CA LEU A 4 -0.06 -13.69 7.07
C LEU A 4 -0.69 -13.02 5.86
N THR A 5 -1.86 -12.42 6.07
CA THR A 5 -2.56 -11.60 5.09
C THR A 5 -2.66 -10.20 5.64
N ILE A 6 -2.16 -9.22 4.90
CA ILE A 6 -2.22 -7.79 5.25
C ILE A 6 -2.87 -7.01 4.12
N THR A 7 -3.62 -5.98 4.47
CA THR A 7 -4.17 -5.02 3.52
C THR A 7 -3.76 -3.62 3.96
N GLY A 8 -3.18 -2.84 3.07
CA GLY A 8 -2.65 -1.53 3.43
C GLY A 8 -2.00 -0.79 2.27
N TYR A 9 -1.26 0.27 2.60
CA TYR A 9 -0.70 1.18 1.61
C TYR A 9 0.81 1.05 1.49
N VAL A 10 1.30 1.03 0.25
CA VAL A 10 2.74 0.97 -0.02
C VAL A 10 3.40 2.31 0.34
N GLY A 11 4.40 2.28 1.22
CA GLY A 11 5.03 3.51 1.75
C GLY A 11 5.98 4.22 0.79
N ARG A 12 6.59 3.46 -0.12
CA ARG A 12 7.57 3.93 -1.11
C ARG A 12 7.57 3.01 -2.32
N ASP A 13 8.07 3.49 -3.45
CA ASP A 13 8.17 2.67 -4.64
C ASP A 13 8.95 1.36 -4.36
N PRO A 14 8.47 0.22 -4.87
CA PRO A 14 9.16 -1.05 -4.69
C PRO A 14 10.57 -1.03 -5.25
N GLU A 15 11.52 -1.58 -4.50
CA GLU A 15 12.89 -1.73 -4.93
C GLU A 15 13.11 -3.14 -5.49
N ILE A 16 13.41 -3.24 -6.79
CA ILE A 16 13.73 -4.50 -7.45
C ILE A 16 15.25 -4.66 -7.48
N ARG A 17 15.75 -5.80 -7.01
CA ARG A 17 17.18 -6.15 -7.05
C ARG A 17 17.37 -7.50 -7.72
N GLU A 18 18.45 -7.61 -8.49
CA GLU A 18 18.92 -8.89 -8.98
C GLU A 18 19.81 -9.56 -7.93
N THR A 19 19.60 -10.85 -7.74
CA THR A 19 20.38 -11.69 -6.81
C THR A 19 21.58 -12.29 -7.54
N LYS A 20 22.63 -12.66 -6.80
CA LYS A 20 23.83 -13.29 -7.36
C LYS A 20 23.54 -14.63 -8.07
N SER A 21 22.41 -15.25 -7.77
CA SER A 21 21.96 -16.50 -8.36
C SER A 21 21.16 -16.30 -9.66
N GLY A 22 20.98 -15.07 -10.11
CA GLY A 22 20.27 -14.74 -11.36
C GLY A 22 18.75 -14.53 -11.20
N GLY A 23 18.18 -14.69 -10.00
CA GLY A 23 16.78 -14.38 -9.72
C GLY A 23 16.56 -12.92 -9.32
N LYS A 24 15.32 -12.42 -9.40
CA LYS A 24 14.95 -11.09 -8.91
C LYS A 24 14.37 -11.16 -7.49
N VAL A 25 14.48 -10.07 -6.75
CA VAL A 25 13.80 -9.88 -5.46
C VAL A 25 13.18 -8.48 -5.41
N ALA A 26 11.94 -8.37 -4.97
CA ALA A 26 11.27 -7.09 -4.76
C ALA A 26 11.11 -6.80 -3.27
N ASN A 27 11.53 -5.60 -2.85
CA ASN A 27 11.45 -5.15 -1.47
C ASN A 27 10.56 -3.91 -1.37
N PHE A 28 9.57 -3.95 -0.49
CA PHE A 28 8.68 -2.82 -0.24
C PHE A 28 8.13 -2.84 1.19
N SER A 29 7.44 -1.78 1.59
CA SER A 29 6.83 -1.67 2.91
C SER A 29 5.35 -1.31 2.81
N VAL A 30 4.52 -1.98 3.61
CA VAL A 30 3.07 -1.75 3.66
C VAL A 30 2.69 -1.20 5.03
N ALA A 31 2.02 -0.04 5.03
CA ALA A 31 1.43 0.56 6.21
C ALA A 31 0.02 0.01 6.45
N THR A 32 -0.26 -0.40 7.69
CA THR A 32 -1.61 -0.70 8.18
C THR A 32 -1.94 0.25 9.32
N THR A 33 -3.15 0.78 9.35
CA THR A 33 -3.53 1.82 10.32
C THR A 33 -4.77 1.38 11.09
N ASP A 34 -4.64 1.25 12.40
CA ASP A 34 -5.74 1.00 13.32
C ASP A 34 -6.21 2.29 13.98
N LYS A 35 -7.52 2.53 13.96
CA LYS A 35 -8.17 3.68 14.62
C LYS A 35 -9.13 3.18 15.69
N TRP A 36 -8.94 3.60 16.93
CA TRP A 36 -9.81 3.21 18.04
C TRP A 36 -10.07 4.38 18.99
N LYS A 37 -11.11 4.25 19.82
CA LYS A 37 -11.42 5.20 20.89
C LYS A 37 -10.81 4.70 22.20
N ASP A 38 -10.00 5.51 22.85
CA ASP A 38 -9.44 5.19 24.17
C ASP A 38 -10.58 5.12 25.20
N LYS A 39 -10.68 4.01 25.93
CA LYS A 39 -11.77 3.79 26.88
C LYS A 39 -11.67 4.66 28.14
N LYS A 40 -10.47 5.14 28.49
CA LYS A 40 -10.25 5.97 29.70
C LYS A 40 -10.42 7.45 29.39
N THR A 41 -9.87 7.92 28.27
CA THR A 41 -9.90 9.35 27.92
C THR A 41 -11.03 9.73 26.97
N GLY A 42 -11.60 8.76 26.25
CA GLY A 42 -12.60 9.01 25.21
C GLY A 42 -12.03 9.59 23.91
N GLU A 43 -10.71 9.76 23.82
CA GLU A 43 -10.05 10.33 22.64
C GLU A 43 -9.92 9.30 21.51
N ARG A 44 -9.92 9.79 20.27
CA ARG A 44 -9.61 8.95 19.10
C ARG A 44 -8.09 8.81 18.99
N LYS A 45 -7.61 7.57 18.98
CA LYS A 45 -6.20 7.22 18.76
C LYS A 45 -6.04 6.50 17.42
N GLU A 46 -4.86 6.68 16.86
CA GLU A 46 -4.44 6.05 15.61
C GLU A 46 -3.05 5.44 15.81
N LYS A 47 -2.83 4.25 15.27
CA LYS A 47 -1.53 3.58 15.25
C LYS A 47 -1.29 3.02 13.86
N THR A 48 -0.10 3.28 13.35
CA THR A 48 0.33 2.77 12.05
C THR A 48 1.48 1.78 12.25
N GLU A 49 1.30 0.56 11.77
CA GLU A 49 2.34 -0.46 11.69
C GLU A 49 2.92 -0.53 10.27
N TRP A 50 4.25 -0.69 10.20
CA TRP A 50 4.98 -0.86 8.95
C TRP A 50 5.45 -2.29 8.80
N HIS A 51 4.95 -2.97 7.77
CA HIS A 51 5.30 -4.34 7.42
C HIS A 51 6.36 -4.33 6.33
N ARG A 52 7.49 -5.00 6.54
CA ARG A 52 8.50 -5.20 5.49
C ARG A 52 8.12 -6.43 4.67
N CYS A 53 7.94 -6.25 3.37
CA CYS A 53 7.60 -7.31 2.43
C CYS A 53 8.79 -7.61 1.51
N VAL A 54 9.07 -8.89 1.32
CA VAL A 54 10.14 -9.39 0.43
C VAL A 54 9.52 -10.42 -0.49
N CYS A 55 9.55 -10.16 -1.80
CA CYS A 55 8.98 -11.05 -2.81
C CYS A 55 10.07 -11.69 -3.66
N PHE A 56 10.03 -13.02 -3.74
CA PHE A 56 10.91 -13.86 -4.57
C PHE A 56 10.17 -14.54 -5.72
N SER A 57 8.86 -14.33 -5.84
CA SER A 57 8.04 -14.93 -6.91
C SER A 57 8.17 -14.10 -8.18
N ASP A 58 8.84 -14.62 -9.21
CA ASP A 58 9.07 -13.92 -10.48
C ASP A 58 7.78 -13.37 -11.10
N GLY A 59 6.69 -14.15 -11.04
CA GLY A 59 5.38 -13.73 -11.54
C GLY A 59 4.83 -12.51 -10.81
N LEU A 60 4.94 -12.49 -9.47
CA LEU A 60 4.49 -11.35 -8.66
C LEU A 60 5.44 -10.15 -8.78
N ILE A 61 6.76 -10.39 -8.91
CA ILE A 61 7.74 -9.33 -9.13
C ILE A 61 7.40 -8.54 -10.40
N GLY A 62 7.03 -9.22 -11.49
CA GLY A 62 6.61 -8.56 -12.73
C GLY A 62 5.34 -7.71 -12.57
N VAL A 63 4.45 -8.04 -11.62
CA VAL A 63 3.27 -7.22 -11.28
C VAL A 63 3.69 -6.04 -10.41
N ILE A 64 4.53 -6.27 -9.41
CA ILE A 64 5.05 -5.25 -8.50
C ILE A 64 5.79 -4.16 -9.29
N GLU A 65 6.71 -4.56 -10.16
CA GLU A 65 7.50 -3.65 -11.00
C GLU A 65 6.61 -2.80 -11.91
N ARG A 66 5.59 -3.40 -12.53
CA ARG A 66 4.71 -2.68 -13.48
C ARG A 66 3.69 -1.76 -12.80
N TYR A 67 3.05 -2.21 -11.72
CA TYR A 67 1.82 -1.57 -11.23
C TYR A 67 1.90 -1.04 -9.80
N VAL A 68 2.79 -1.57 -8.97
CA VAL A 68 2.89 -1.13 -7.56
C VAL A 68 3.79 0.10 -7.49
N ARG A 69 3.29 1.15 -6.83
CA ARG A 69 3.97 2.43 -6.59
C ARG A 69 3.74 2.87 -5.15
N LYS A 70 4.44 3.92 -4.73
CA LYS A 70 4.12 4.63 -3.49
C LYS A 70 2.62 4.99 -3.47
N GLY A 71 1.96 4.69 -2.37
CA GLY A 71 0.54 4.94 -2.17
C GLY A 71 -0.39 3.88 -2.76
N SER A 72 0.10 2.88 -3.49
CA SER A 72 -0.73 1.77 -3.95
C SER A 72 -1.39 1.06 -2.77
N HIS A 73 -2.71 0.88 -2.85
CA HIS A 73 -3.46 0.07 -1.90
C HIS A 73 -3.38 -1.39 -2.34
N VAL A 74 -2.88 -2.25 -1.46
CA VAL A 74 -2.54 -3.64 -1.80
C VAL A 74 -3.03 -4.59 -0.71
N LEU A 75 -3.45 -5.78 -1.14
CA LEU A 75 -3.52 -6.96 -0.30
C LEU A 75 -2.28 -7.79 -0.57
N VAL A 76 -1.58 -8.18 0.49
CA VAL A 76 -0.39 -9.01 0.43
C VAL A 76 -0.59 -10.22 1.32
N GLU A 77 -0.30 -11.39 0.76
CA GLU A 77 -0.29 -12.63 1.49
C GLU A 77 1.07 -13.32 1.36
N GLY A 78 1.60 -13.81 2.47
CA GLY A 78 2.86 -14.53 2.52
C GLY A 78 3.10 -15.21 3.86
N GLN A 79 4.37 -15.47 4.16
CA GLN A 79 4.79 -16.12 5.40
C GLN A 79 5.62 -15.17 6.25
N VAL A 80 5.41 -15.19 7.57
CA VAL A 80 6.26 -14.41 8.46
C VAL A 80 7.56 -15.15 8.71
N GLN A 81 8.69 -14.50 8.45
CA GLN A 81 10.01 -15.03 8.74
C GLN A 81 10.82 -14.01 9.54
N THR A 82 11.50 -14.48 10.57
CA THR A 82 12.46 -13.66 11.32
C THR A 82 13.85 -14.18 11.05
N ARG A 83 14.70 -13.34 10.47
CA ARG A 83 16.11 -13.67 10.24
C ARG A 83 17.01 -12.94 11.21
N LYS A 84 18.08 -13.62 11.61
CA LYS A 84 19.19 -13.06 12.38
C LYS A 84 20.30 -12.63 11.43
N TRP A 85 20.86 -11.46 11.65
CA TRP A 85 22.02 -10.95 10.91
C TRP A 85 22.91 -10.14 11.83
N THR A 86 24.20 -10.07 11.50
CA THR A 86 25.18 -9.30 12.26
C THR A 86 25.38 -7.96 11.58
N ASP A 87 25.26 -6.86 12.32
CA ASP A 87 25.49 -5.52 11.79
C ASP A 87 27.00 -5.19 11.69
N LYS A 88 27.31 -3.99 11.20
CA LYS A 88 28.70 -3.53 11.02
C LYS A 88 29.47 -3.43 12.34
N ASP A 89 28.76 -3.28 13.46
CA ASP A 89 29.32 -3.15 14.80
C ASP A 89 29.40 -4.51 15.52
N GLN A 90 29.27 -5.61 14.77
CA GLN A 90 29.23 -6.99 15.26
C GLN A 90 28.07 -7.31 16.22
N GLN A 91 27.01 -6.50 16.24
CA GLN A 91 25.84 -6.78 17.07
C GLN A 91 24.85 -7.68 16.34
N GLU A 92 24.25 -8.60 17.10
CA GLU A 92 23.19 -9.46 16.59
C GLU A 92 21.89 -8.68 16.45
N ARG A 93 21.33 -8.69 15.24
CA ARG A 93 20.06 -8.05 14.91
C ARG A 93 19.06 -9.07 14.40
N TYR A 94 17.79 -8.84 14.72
CA TYR A 94 16.67 -9.60 14.22
C TYR A 94 15.85 -8.74 13.29
N THR A 95 15.34 -9.32 12.22
CA THR A 95 14.45 -8.63 11.30
C THR A 95 13.33 -9.57 10.91
N THR A 96 12.10 -9.14 11.17
CA THR A 96 10.88 -9.84 10.78
C THR A 96 10.39 -9.30 9.45
N GLU A 97 10.11 -10.20 8.52
CA GLU A 97 9.76 -9.89 7.14
C GLU A 97 8.57 -10.77 6.72
N VAL A 98 7.71 -10.21 5.87
CA VAL A 98 6.65 -10.94 5.17
C VAL A 98 7.25 -11.44 3.86
N VAL A 99 7.52 -12.74 3.80
CA VAL A 99 8.18 -13.37 2.66
C VAL A 99 7.13 -13.96 1.73
N MET A 100 7.18 -13.53 0.47
CA MET A 100 6.33 -14.00 -0.61
C MET A 100 7.16 -14.90 -1.53
N SER A 101 7.18 -16.20 -1.23
CA SER A 101 7.83 -17.24 -2.04
C SER A 101 6.84 -18.37 -2.37
N GLY A 102 6.95 -18.91 -3.58
CA GLY A 102 6.14 -20.06 -4.03
C GLY A 102 4.64 -19.80 -4.17
N TYR A 103 3.85 -20.90 -4.19
CA TYR A 103 2.41 -20.89 -4.50
C TYR A 103 1.50 -20.29 -3.43
N VAL A 104 2.00 -20.08 -2.20
CA VAL A 104 1.19 -19.57 -1.06
C VAL A 104 1.21 -18.04 -1.01
N SER A 105 1.75 -17.38 -2.04
CA SER A 105 1.91 -15.92 -2.07
C SER A 105 0.92 -15.28 -3.02
N THR A 106 0.24 -14.24 -2.54
CA THR A 106 -0.73 -13.47 -3.33
C THR A 106 -0.45 -11.98 -3.19
N LEU A 107 -0.60 -11.25 -4.29
CA LEU A 107 -0.64 -9.80 -4.28
C LEU A 107 -1.80 -9.32 -5.15
N GLU A 108 -2.67 -8.50 -4.57
CA GLU A 108 -3.77 -7.88 -5.27
C GLU A 108 -3.67 -6.35 -5.15
N LEU A 109 -3.84 -5.65 -6.27
CA LEU A 109 -3.99 -4.21 -6.25
C LEU A 109 -5.46 -3.88 -5.99
N LEU A 110 -5.71 -3.18 -4.89
CA LEU A 110 -7.03 -2.74 -4.51
C LEU A 110 -7.22 -1.33 -5.09
N SER A 111 -7.91 -1.23 -6.22
CA SER A 111 -8.33 0.08 -6.72
C SER A 111 -9.29 0.70 -5.71
N SER A 112 -9.01 1.93 -5.27
CA SER A 112 -10.09 2.78 -4.74
C SER A 112 -11.04 2.98 -5.90
N LYS A 113 -12.21 2.35 -5.86
CA LYS A 113 -13.37 2.75 -6.68
C LYS A 113 -13.35 4.27 -6.72
N ALA A 114 -13.06 4.83 -7.89
CA ALA A 114 -13.09 6.27 -8.07
C ALA A 114 -14.46 6.73 -7.59
N GLU A 115 -14.50 7.42 -6.45
CA GLU A 115 -15.55 8.40 -6.22
C GLU A 115 -15.27 9.52 -7.23
N ASP A 116 -15.66 9.27 -8.47
CA ASP A 116 -16.10 10.33 -9.37
C ASP A 116 -17.28 10.99 -8.67
N SER A 117 -16.97 11.92 -7.77
CA SER A 117 -17.87 12.99 -7.38
C SER A 117 -18.05 13.87 -8.62
N ALA A 118 -18.80 13.35 -9.59
CA ALA A 118 -19.51 14.16 -10.55
C ALA A 118 -20.58 14.90 -9.76
N ALA A 119 -20.18 16.04 -9.19
CA ALA A 119 -21.08 17.02 -8.65
C ALA A 119 -21.99 17.53 -9.78
N THR A 120 -23.17 16.95 -9.91
CA THR A 120 -24.32 17.68 -10.45
C THR A 120 -25.11 18.27 -9.29
N PRO A 121 -25.28 19.59 -9.28
CA PRO A 121 -26.62 20.12 -9.07
C PRO A 121 -27.00 21.19 -10.11
N SER A 122 -28.07 20.87 -10.84
CA SER A 122 -29.19 21.73 -11.27
C SER A 122 -29.00 23.25 -11.49
N THR A 123 -29.26 23.68 -12.74
CA THR A 123 -29.55 25.04 -13.23
C THR A 123 -30.75 25.70 -12.49
N PRO A 124 -30.83 27.05 -12.44
CA PRO A 124 -31.89 27.71 -13.23
C PRO A 124 -31.52 29.07 -13.86
N SER A 125 -32.15 29.30 -15.02
CA SER A 125 -32.67 30.55 -15.60
C SER A 125 -31.78 31.79 -15.79
N ALA A 126 -31.78 32.27 -17.03
CA ALA A 126 -31.30 33.59 -17.44
C ALA A 126 -32.05 34.75 -16.74
N PRO A 127 -31.41 35.91 -16.55
CA PRO A 127 -32.08 37.19 -16.46
C PRO A 127 -32.13 37.88 -17.84
N ASP A 128 -33.28 38.49 -18.11
CA ASP A 128 -33.65 39.25 -19.30
C ASP A 128 -32.62 40.30 -19.75
N PHE A 129 -32.38 40.36 -21.07
CA PHE A 129 -31.71 41.49 -21.71
C PHE A 129 -32.68 42.67 -21.81
N ASP A 130 -32.86 43.37 -20.69
CA ASP A 130 -33.46 44.69 -20.64
C ASP A 130 -32.36 45.72 -20.96
N ASP A 131 -32.03 45.93 -22.25
CA ASP A 131 -31.32 47.14 -22.74
C ASP A 131 -31.19 47.22 -24.28
N ALA A 132 -32.30 47.05 -25.01
CA ALA A 132 -32.39 47.56 -26.37
C ALA A 132 -32.75 49.06 -26.33
N ILE A 133 -31.69 49.85 -26.21
CA ILE A 133 -31.51 51.31 -26.29
C ILE A 133 -32.62 52.07 -27.05
N PRO A 134 -33.12 53.21 -26.52
CA PRO A 134 -34.11 54.04 -27.20
C PRO A 134 -33.50 55.04 -28.21
N PHE A 135 -34.33 55.32 -29.23
CA PHE A 135 -34.26 56.32 -30.32
C PHE A 135 -33.47 55.96 -31.59
#